data_AF-A0A537JPQ0-F1
#
_entry.id   AF-A0A537JPQ0-F1
#
_cell.length_a   1.000
_cell.length_b   1.000
_cell.length_c   1.000
_cell.angle_alpha   90.00
_cell.angle_beta   90.00
_cell.angle_gamma   90.00
#
_symmetry.space_group_name_H-M   'P 1'
#
loop_
_entity.id
_entity.type
_entity.pdbx_description
1 polymer ?
#
loop_
_entity_poly.entity_id
_entity_poly.type
_entity_poly.pdbx_seq_one_letter_code
_entity_poly.pdbx_strand_id
1 'polypeptide(L)'
;LLIDERILADTDTLMVFGLDHLITEQEAAPEEIEAIKQFLRREGTCLILGPHHDVGFSEDLNQRQQEYTHHGDPLVPRQQRFGKYTRSLMQGVGVPVENRYGLRPATVKGTNNQLVPLSKQMDLDNHKLLDGVATFNFHMHLPHYAVTTNDDKLIHVLARQPIDMSHPHPFIEAGNREFNMFLWMPPAGERAGDILLADSTIFTTLFGGDESLERFWKNLAML
;
A
#
# COMPACT_ATOMS: atom_id res chain seq x y z
N LEU A 1 -15.91 17.30 -9.41
CA LEU A 1 -14.73 16.61 -8.87
C LEU A 1 -15.21 15.26 -8.33
N LEU A 2 -14.36 14.25 -8.30
CA LEU A 2 -14.69 12.96 -7.68
C LEU A 2 -14.66 13.10 -6.16
N ILE A 3 -13.73 13.89 -5.63
CA ILE A 3 -13.56 14.16 -4.21
C ILE A 3 -13.68 15.68 -3.97
N ASP A 4 -14.64 16.10 -3.16
CA ASP A 4 -14.83 17.51 -2.78
C ASP A 4 -15.41 17.65 -1.36
N GLU A 5 -15.61 18.90 -0.90
CA GLU A 5 -16.02 19.16 0.48
C GLU A 5 -17.35 18.49 0.87
N ARG A 6 -18.23 18.18 -0.09
CA ARG A 6 -19.54 17.59 0.20
C ARG A 6 -19.41 16.15 0.66
N ILE A 7 -18.41 15.43 0.16
CA ILE A 7 -18.07 14.08 0.59
C ILE A 7 -17.23 14.16 1.88
N LEU A 8 -16.31 15.10 1.96
CA LEU A 8 -15.35 15.17 3.07
C LEU A 8 -15.93 15.74 4.37
N ALA A 9 -17.03 16.49 4.31
CA ALA A 9 -17.61 17.19 5.46
C ALA A 9 -17.94 16.26 6.63
N ASP A 10 -18.46 15.05 6.38
CA ASP A 10 -18.84 14.06 7.38
C ASP A 10 -18.03 12.75 7.32
N THR A 11 -16.99 12.71 6.49
CA THR A 11 -16.10 11.55 6.38
C THR A 11 -15.05 11.58 7.48
N ASP A 12 -14.91 10.54 8.29
CA ASP A 12 -13.79 10.40 9.22
C ASP A 12 -12.58 9.74 8.53
N THR A 13 -12.84 8.71 7.73
CA THR A 13 -11.81 7.98 6.96
C THR A 13 -12.16 7.94 5.48
N LEU A 14 -11.28 8.48 4.63
CA LEU A 14 -11.36 8.36 3.18
C LEU A 14 -10.38 7.30 2.68
N MET A 15 -10.84 6.39 1.83
CA MET A 15 -10.00 5.36 1.22
C MET A 15 -9.95 5.57 -0.30
N VAL A 16 -8.75 5.64 -0.87
CA VAL A 16 -8.53 5.82 -2.32
C VAL A 16 -7.63 4.69 -2.83
N PHE A 17 -8.20 3.82 -3.65
CA PHE A 17 -7.49 2.68 -4.26
C PHE A 17 -7.35 2.89 -5.76
N GLY A 18 -6.11 2.93 -6.24
CA GLY A 18 -5.80 3.18 -7.64
C GLY A 18 -5.70 1.89 -8.43
N LEU A 19 -6.77 1.53 -9.13
CA LEU A 19 -6.82 0.38 -10.05
C LEU A 19 -6.89 0.82 -11.53
N ASP A 20 -6.82 2.13 -11.80
CA ASP A 20 -6.82 2.66 -13.16
C ASP A 20 -5.57 2.22 -13.94
N HIS A 21 -5.69 2.22 -15.27
CA HIS A 21 -4.56 1.96 -16.17
C HIS A 21 -4.00 3.28 -16.69
N LEU A 22 -2.69 3.32 -17.00
CA LEU A 22 -2.06 4.53 -17.56
C LEU A 22 -2.77 5.07 -18.81
N ILE A 23 -3.41 4.20 -19.60
CA ILE A 23 -4.17 4.59 -20.79
C ILE A 23 -5.35 5.53 -20.49
N THR A 24 -5.85 5.53 -19.25
CA THR A 24 -6.94 6.41 -18.82
C THR A 24 -6.46 7.84 -18.55
N GLU A 25 -5.15 8.01 -18.33
CA GLU A 25 -4.49 9.29 -18.02
C GLU A 25 -5.17 10.10 -16.90
N GLN A 26 -5.86 9.44 -15.97
CA GLN A 26 -6.56 10.10 -14.88
C GLN A 26 -5.56 10.70 -13.90
N GLU A 27 -5.66 12.00 -13.63
CA GLU A 27 -4.86 12.68 -12.62
C GLU A 27 -5.80 13.37 -11.62
N ALA A 28 -5.40 13.43 -10.35
CA ALA A 28 -6.13 14.15 -9.33
C ALA A 28 -6.10 15.64 -9.68
N ALA A 29 -7.29 16.25 -9.73
CA ALA A 29 -7.37 17.67 -10.04
C ALA A 29 -6.79 18.50 -8.87
N PRO A 30 -6.20 19.69 -9.13
CA PRO A 30 -5.69 20.56 -8.08
C PRO A 30 -6.70 20.85 -6.96
N GLU A 31 -7.97 20.99 -7.32
CA GLU A 31 -9.07 21.22 -6.38
C GLU A 31 -9.36 20.01 -5.49
N GLU A 32 -9.19 18.78 -6.00
CA GLU A 32 -9.32 17.54 -5.20
C GLU A 32 -8.18 17.43 -4.19
N ILE A 33 -6.96 17.71 -4.64
CA ILE A 33 -5.77 17.73 -3.78
C ILE A 33 -5.96 18.76 -2.66
N GLU A 34 -6.45 19.95 -2.99
CA GLU A 34 -6.70 20.99 -1.99
C GLU A 34 -7.81 20.59 -1.02
N ALA A 35 -8.91 20.04 -1.51
CA ALA A 35 -9.99 19.53 -0.65
C ALA A 35 -9.48 18.47 0.34
N ILE A 36 -8.64 17.54 -0.12
CA ILE A 36 -8.04 16.51 0.73
C ILE A 36 -7.04 17.11 1.73
N LYS A 37 -6.25 18.11 1.32
CA LYS A 37 -5.38 18.84 2.26
C LYS A 37 -6.17 19.52 3.35
N GLN A 38 -7.29 20.16 3.02
CA GLN A 38 -8.17 20.79 4.01
C GLN A 38 -8.82 19.75 4.94
N PHE A 39 -9.29 18.63 4.38
CA PHE A 39 -9.78 17.49 5.16
C PHE A 39 -8.75 17.00 6.18
N LEU A 40 -7.50 16.82 5.76
CA LEU A 40 -6.39 16.38 6.60
C LEU A 40 -5.95 17.41 7.66
N ARG A 41 -6.47 18.64 7.67
CA ARG A 41 -6.28 19.61 8.77
C ARG A 41 -7.20 19.33 9.95
N ARG A 42 -8.23 18.50 9.80
CA ARG A 42 -9.14 18.11 10.88
C ARG A 42 -8.54 16.95 11.68
N GLU A 43 -8.45 17.12 12.99
CA GLU A 43 -8.04 16.06 13.92
C GLU A 43 -8.99 14.85 13.83
N GLY A 44 -8.44 13.64 13.97
CA GLY A 44 -9.20 12.39 13.89
C GLY A 44 -9.54 11.94 12.47
N THR A 45 -9.10 12.66 11.43
CA THR A 45 -9.29 12.20 10.05
C THR A 45 -8.19 11.26 9.59
N CYS A 46 -8.53 10.33 8.72
CA CYS A 46 -7.58 9.41 8.11
C CYS A 46 -7.76 9.31 6.59
N LEU A 47 -6.65 9.38 5.86
CA LEU A 47 -6.59 9.08 4.43
C LEU A 47 -5.85 7.77 4.20
N ILE A 48 -6.49 6.79 3.56
CA ILE A 48 -5.88 5.51 3.21
C ILE A 48 -5.63 5.48 1.71
N LEU A 49 -4.37 5.29 1.32
CA LEU A 49 -3.93 5.30 -0.08
C LEU A 49 -3.39 3.92 -0.45
N GLY A 50 -3.99 3.29 -1.46
CA GLY A 50 -3.52 2.03 -2.02
C GLY A 50 -3.26 2.16 -3.53
N PRO A 51 -2.14 2.76 -3.96
CA PRO A 51 -1.75 2.71 -5.36
C PRO A 51 -1.38 1.28 -5.75
N HIS A 52 -1.95 0.76 -6.83
CA HIS A 52 -1.57 -0.55 -7.34
C HIS A 52 -0.20 -0.53 -8.03
N HIS A 53 0.56 -1.61 -7.92
CA HIS A 53 1.89 -1.70 -8.52
C HIS A 53 1.86 -1.93 -10.03
N ASP A 54 2.96 -1.58 -10.70
CA ASP A 54 3.18 -2.00 -12.07
C ASP A 54 3.67 -3.45 -12.14
N VAL A 55 3.46 -4.09 -13.29
CA VAL A 55 4.09 -5.35 -13.68
C VAL A 55 5.01 -5.09 -14.85
N GLY A 56 6.24 -5.58 -14.77
CA GLY A 56 7.21 -5.50 -15.87
C GLY A 56 7.65 -4.07 -16.17
N PHE A 57 8.12 -3.35 -15.15
CA PHE A 57 8.48 -1.93 -15.28
C PHE A 57 9.69 -1.73 -16.20
N SER A 58 10.63 -2.67 -16.17
CA SER A 58 11.91 -2.58 -16.86
C SER A 58 11.77 -2.63 -18.39
N GLU A 59 12.62 -1.87 -19.09
CA GLU A 59 12.81 -1.98 -20.54
C GLU A 59 13.69 -3.18 -20.92
N ASP A 60 14.46 -3.74 -19.98
CA ASP A 60 15.16 -5.01 -20.20
C ASP A 60 14.14 -6.16 -20.19
N LEU A 61 14.02 -6.84 -21.34
CA LEU A 61 13.09 -7.94 -21.53
C LEU A 61 13.37 -9.14 -20.61
N ASN A 62 14.64 -9.38 -20.25
CA ASN A 62 15.00 -10.47 -19.35
C ASN A 62 14.53 -10.15 -17.93
N GLN A 63 14.81 -8.93 -17.46
CA GLN A 63 14.33 -8.46 -16.16
C GLN A 63 12.80 -8.44 -16.12
N ARG A 64 12.15 -7.94 -17.17
CA ARG A 64 10.68 -7.92 -17.28
C ARG A 64 10.07 -9.31 -17.17
N GLN A 65 10.67 -10.30 -17.84
CA GLN A 65 10.22 -11.68 -17.76
C GLN A 65 10.44 -12.26 -16.36
N GLN A 66 11.53 -11.91 -15.68
CA GLN A 66 11.80 -12.29 -14.30
C GLN A 66 10.77 -11.69 -13.33
N GLU A 67 10.49 -10.38 -13.43
CA GLU A 67 9.46 -9.67 -12.65
C GLU A 67 8.09 -10.31 -12.84
N TYR A 68 7.69 -10.60 -14.09
CA TYR A 68 6.43 -11.26 -14.38
C TYR A 68 6.34 -12.68 -13.79
N THR A 69 7.41 -13.49 -13.91
CA THR A 69 7.43 -14.84 -13.32
C THR A 69 7.35 -14.78 -11.80
N HIS A 70 8.02 -13.81 -11.17
CA HIS A 70 7.96 -13.60 -9.72
C HIS A 70 6.55 -13.18 -9.27
N HIS A 71 5.92 -12.23 -9.99
CA HIS A 71 4.56 -11.77 -9.77
C HIS A 71 3.54 -12.93 -9.76
N GLY A 72 3.71 -13.88 -10.68
CA GLY A 72 3.07 -15.19 -10.62
C GLY A 72 1.60 -15.27 -11.01
N ASP A 73 0.91 -14.15 -11.19
CA ASP A 73 -0.47 -14.11 -11.70
C ASP A 73 -0.48 -14.24 -13.24
N PRO A 74 -0.99 -15.35 -13.80
CA PRO A 74 -1.01 -15.58 -15.24
C PRO A 74 -2.09 -14.79 -15.99
N LEU A 75 -3.02 -14.13 -15.27
CA LEU A 75 -4.10 -13.34 -15.87
C LEU A 75 -3.66 -11.91 -16.21
N VAL A 76 -2.53 -11.47 -15.64
CA VAL A 76 -1.95 -10.16 -15.88
C VAL A 76 -0.95 -10.24 -17.04
N PRO A 77 -0.91 -9.29 -17.99
CA PRO A 77 0.11 -9.30 -19.03
C PRO A 77 1.52 -9.09 -18.45
N ARG A 78 2.54 -9.50 -19.21
CA ARG A 78 3.97 -9.31 -18.85
C ARG A 78 4.36 -7.85 -18.59
N GLN A 79 3.57 -6.91 -19.09
CA GLN A 79 3.70 -5.50 -18.81
C GLN A 79 2.31 -4.92 -18.59
N GLN A 80 2.08 -4.37 -17.41
CA GLN A 80 0.87 -3.62 -17.08
C GLN A 80 1.25 -2.43 -16.22
N ARG A 81 0.74 -1.26 -16.59
CA ARG A 81 1.02 -0.01 -15.90
C ARG A 81 -0.25 0.51 -15.27
N PHE A 82 -0.21 0.73 -13.96
CA PHE A 82 -1.36 1.15 -13.18
C PHE A 82 -1.19 2.58 -12.65
N GLY A 83 -2.33 3.23 -12.45
CA GLY A 83 -2.49 4.35 -11.54
C GLY A 83 -1.75 5.62 -11.91
N LYS A 84 -2.36 6.53 -12.67
CA LYS A 84 -1.95 7.95 -12.60
C LYS A 84 -2.67 8.66 -11.44
N TYR A 85 -3.94 8.33 -11.18
CA TYR A 85 -4.77 9.14 -10.28
C TYR A 85 -4.25 9.10 -8.84
N THR A 86 -4.17 7.91 -8.24
CA THR A 86 -3.73 7.77 -6.84
C THR A 86 -2.27 8.23 -6.66
N ARG A 87 -1.40 8.01 -7.66
CA ARG A 87 -0.01 8.47 -7.63
C ARG A 87 0.08 10.01 -7.67
N SER A 88 -0.69 10.65 -8.55
CA SER A 88 -0.76 12.12 -8.62
C SER A 88 -1.37 12.72 -7.36
N LEU A 89 -2.35 12.06 -6.75
CA LEU A 89 -2.91 12.46 -5.46
C LEU A 89 -1.86 12.36 -4.35
N MET A 90 -1.15 11.23 -4.24
CA MET A 90 -0.04 11.03 -3.30
C MET A 90 1.01 12.14 -3.42
N GLN A 91 1.41 12.46 -4.65
CA GLN A 91 2.34 13.56 -4.93
C GLN A 91 1.75 14.90 -4.47
N GLY A 92 0.48 15.17 -4.79
CA GLY A 92 -0.22 16.40 -4.43
C GLY A 92 -0.30 16.65 -2.93
N VAL A 93 -0.48 15.58 -2.14
CA VAL A 93 -0.56 15.64 -0.66
C VAL A 93 0.79 15.39 0.04
N GLY A 94 1.88 15.24 -0.72
CA GLY A 94 3.25 15.17 -0.19
C GLY A 94 3.64 13.82 0.41
N VAL A 95 3.06 12.72 -0.07
CA VAL A 95 3.42 11.36 0.37
C VAL A 95 4.76 10.93 -0.26
N PRO A 96 5.82 10.67 0.52
CA PRO A 96 7.16 10.34 0.02
C PRO A 96 7.29 8.84 -0.24
N VAL A 97 6.38 8.27 -1.04
CA VAL A 97 6.36 6.85 -1.35
C VAL A 97 6.18 6.62 -2.84
N GLU A 98 6.98 5.71 -3.37
CA GLU A 98 6.75 5.09 -4.67
C GLU A 98 6.28 3.66 -4.49
N ASN A 99 5.17 3.31 -5.13
CA ASN A 99 4.71 1.93 -5.23
C ASN A 99 5.51 1.22 -6.35
N ARG A 100 6.37 0.29 -5.96
CA ARG A 100 7.27 -0.43 -6.87
C ARG A 100 6.99 -1.93 -6.81
N TYR A 101 7.11 -2.61 -7.95
CA TYR A 101 7.05 -4.07 -8.09
C TYR A 101 5.74 -4.71 -7.62
N GLY A 102 5.41 -5.89 -8.17
CA GLY A 102 4.44 -6.80 -7.55
C GLY A 102 5.19 -8.00 -6.97
N LEU A 103 5.57 -7.89 -5.70
CA LEU A 103 6.37 -8.91 -5.02
C LEU A 103 5.48 -10.00 -4.44
N ARG A 104 5.91 -11.25 -4.63
CA ARG A 104 5.20 -12.41 -4.11
C ARG A 104 5.49 -12.57 -2.62
N PRO A 105 4.48 -12.53 -1.74
CA PRO A 105 4.71 -12.72 -0.32
C PRO A 105 5.02 -14.19 0.00
N ALA A 106 5.87 -14.41 0.99
CA ALA A 106 6.21 -15.74 1.45
C ALA A 106 5.01 -16.42 2.12
N THR A 107 4.86 -17.72 1.87
CA THR A 107 3.85 -18.56 2.52
C THR A 107 4.51 -19.66 3.35
N VAL A 108 3.80 -20.13 4.37
CA VAL A 108 4.23 -21.24 5.23
C VAL A 108 4.22 -22.53 4.41
N LYS A 109 5.36 -23.20 4.32
CA LYS A 109 5.50 -24.45 3.55
C LYS A 109 4.50 -25.51 4.03
N GLY A 110 3.83 -26.16 3.08
CA GLY A 110 2.85 -27.21 3.36
C GLY A 110 1.44 -26.70 3.74
N THR A 111 1.20 -25.39 3.65
CA THR A 111 -0.13 -24.79 3.84
C THR A 111 -0.73 -24.33 2.52
N ASN A 112 -2.05 -24.13 2.51
CA ASN A 112 -2.76 -23.54 1.37
C ASN A 112 -2.69 -22.01 1.46
N ASN A 113 -1.55 -21.44 1.06
CA ASN A 113 -1.31 -19.99 0.99
C ASN A 113 -1.39 -19.22 2.31
N GLN A 114 -1.09 -19.87 3.45
CA GLN A 114 -0.97 -19.13 4.71
C GLN A 114 0.29 -18.27 4.65
N LEU A 115 0.16 -16.96 4.87
CA LEU A 115 1.30 -16.04 4.85
C LEU A 115 2.27 -16.33 6.00
N VAL A 116 3.57 -16.12 5.73
CA VAL A 116 4.55 -15.94 6.81
C VAL A 116 4.21 -14.62 7.55
N PRO A 117 4.21 -14.60 8.90
CA PRO A 117 3.86 -13.42 9.68
C PRO A 117 4.67 -12.16 9.31
N LEU A 118 4.04 -11.01 9.50
CA LEU A 118 4.63 -9.69 9.27
C LEU A 118 5.81 -9.44 10.23
N SER A 119 6.85 -8.80 9.73
CA SER A 119 7.83 -8.09 10.55
C SER A 119 7.23 -6.74 10.94
N LYS A 120 6.99 -6.49 12.24
CA LYS A 120 6.25 -5.31 12.72
C LYS A 120 7.13 -4.37 13.55
N GLN A 121 6.94 -3.06 13.36
CA GLN A 121 7.57 -2.01 14.17
C GLN A 121 6.55 -1.47 15.18
N MET A 122 6.28 -2.25 16.23
CA MET A 122 5.25 -1.94 17.22
C MET A 122 5.56 -0.69 18.06
N ASP A 123 6.83 -0.32 18.17
CA ASP A 123 7.30 0.90 18.82
C ASP A 123 6.93 2.17 18.06
N LEU A 124 6.70 2.06 16.75
CA LEU A 124 6.21 3.15 15.91
C LEU A 124 4.68 3.13 15.74
N ASP A 125 3.99 2.06 16.17
CA ASP A 125 2.54 1.89 15.99
C ASP A 125 1.75 2.49 17.15
N ASN A 126 1.77 3.82 17.27
CA ASN A 126 1.13 4.54 18.38
C ASN A 126 -0.39 4.31 18.45
N HIS A 127 -1.01 4.10 17.29
CA HIS A 127 -2.45 3.82 17.15
C HIS A 127 -2.82 2.35 17.38
N LYS A 128 -1.82 1.48 17.62
CA LYS A 128 -2.02 0.04 17.82
C LYS A 128 -2.74 -0.64 16.65
N LEU A 129 -2.53 -0.15 15.44
CA LEU A 129 -3.14 -0.67 14.21
C LEU A 129 -2.81 -2.15 14.01
N LEU A 130 -1.62 -2.58 14.43
CA LEU A 130 -1.11 -3.93 14.28
C LEU A 130 -1.19 -4.78 15.56
N ASP A 131 -1.90 -4.29 16.60
CA ASP A 131 -2.11 -5.07 17.82
C ASP A 131 -2.98 -6.30 17.53
N GLY A 132 -2.49 -7.47 17.97
CA GLY A 132 -3.10 -8.75 17.66
C GLY A 132 -3.09 -9.19 16.19
N VAL A 133 -2.51 -8.40 15.27
CA VAL A 133 -2.41 -8.70 13.82
C VAL A 133 -1.12 -9.48 13.53
N ALA A 134 -1.24 -10.67 12.95
CA ALA A 134 -0.10 -11.50 12.56
C ALA A 134 0.19 -11.44 11.05
N THR A 135 -0.87 -11.43 10.24
CA THR A 135 -0.85 -11.45 8.77
C THR A 135 -1.97 -10.56 8.22
N PHE A 136 -1.81 -10.10 6.99
CA PHE A 136 -2.93 -9.60 6.19
C PHE A 136 -3.49 -10.72 5.31
N ASN A 137 -4.34 -10.38 4.33
CA ASN A 137 -4.80 -11.34 3.34
C ASN A 137 -3.71 -11.76 2.37
N PHE A 138 -3.76 -13.03 1.97
CA PHE A 138 -2.92 -13.51 0.89
C PHE A 138 -3.40 -12.96 -0.45
N HIS A 139 -2.59 -12.11 -1.08
CA HIS A 139 -2.66 -11.84 -2.50
C HIS A 139 -1.35 -12.31 -3.15
N MET A 140 -1.42 -12.77 -4.39
CA MET A 140 -0.29 -13.45 -5.03
C MET A 140 0.92 -12.52 -5.25
N HIS A 141 0.65 -11.23 -5.38
CA HIS A 141 1.60 -10.16 -5.58
C HIS A 141 1.14 -8.95 -4.79
N LEU A 142 2.06 -8.19 -4.22
CA LEU A 142 1.75 -7.03 -3.41
C LEU A 142 2.74 -5.90 -3.72
N PRO A 143 2.30 -4.64 -3.62
CA PRO A 143 3.18 -3.51 -3.89
C PRO A 143 4.26 -3.39 -2.82
N HIS A 144 5.49 -3.09 -3.23
CA HIS A 144 6.48 -2.55 -2.32
C HIS A 144 6.31 -1.03 -2.22
N TYR A 145 5.93 -0.54 -1.05
CA TYR A 145 5.87 0.89 -0.75
C TYR A 145 7.28 1.42 -0.41
N ALA A 146 8.04 1.76 -1.44
CA ALA A 146 9.39 2.29 -1.32
C ALA A 146 9.36 3.73 -0.77
N VAL A 147 9.93 3.94 0.42
CA VAL A 147 10.06 5.27 1.02
C VAL A 147 11.16 6.03 0.27
N THR A 148 10.85 7.25 -0.18
CA THR A 148 11.75 8.10 -0.98
C THR A 148 12.36 9.26 -0.21
N THR A 149 12.14 9.31 1.11
CA THR A 149 12.73 10.27 2.04
C THR A 149 13.64 9.57 3.06
N ASN A 150 14.56 10.33 3.64
CA ASN A 150 15.37 9.90 4.79
C ASN A 150 14.83 10.47 6.12
N ASP A 151 13.74 11.23 6.10
CA ASP A 151 13.08 11.74 7.30
C ASP A 151 12.20 10.65 7.93
N ASP A 152 12.72 10.04 9.00
CA ASP A 152 12.08 8.96 9.74
C ASP A 152 10.88 9.42 10.58
N LYS A 153 10.68 10.73 10.75
CA LYS A 153 9.51 11.31 11.45
C LYS A 153 8.34 11.56 10.52
N LEU A 154 8.60 11.71 9.22
CA LEU A 154 7.57 12.01 8.23
C LEU A 154 6.71 10.78 7.92
N ILE A 155 7.33 9.59 7.91
CA ILE A 155 6.68 8.34 7.55
C ILE A 155 7.32 7.16 8.28
N HIS A 156 6.49 6.24 8.75
CA HIS A 156 6.87 5.05 9.48
C HIS A 156 6.49 3.80 8.67
N VAL A 157 7.43 2.85 8.56
CA VAL A 157 7.13 1.51 8.02
C VAL A 157 6.68 0.63 9.17
N LEU A 158 5.37 0.49 9.36
CA LEU A 158 4.82 -0.26 10.48
C LEU A 158 4.89 -1.78 10.26
N ALA A 159 4.72 -2.24 9.02
CA ALA A 159 4.85 -3.66 8.69
C ALA A 159 5.62 -3.92 7.40
N ARG A 160 6.42 -4.98 7.42
CA ARG A 160 7.06 -5.59 6.24
C ARG A 160 6.59 -7.03 6.09
N GLN A 161 6.44 -7.45 4.84
CA GLN A 161 6.05 -8.80 4.48
C GLN A 161 7.28 -9.55 3.93
N PRO A 162 7.63 -10.72 4.50
CA PRO A 162 8.64 -11.60 3.91
C PRO A 162 8.31 -11.99 2.48
N ILE A 163 9.34 -12.09 1.61
CA ILE A 163 9.22 -12.41 0.18
C ILE A 163 9.35 -13.91 -0.05
N ASP A 164 8.60 -14.44 -1.02
CA ASP A 164 8.86 -15.79 -1.54
C ASP A 164 10.19 -15.82 -2.31
N MET A 165 11.19 -16.41 -1.66
CA MET A 165 12.56 -16.49 -2.19
C MET A 165 12.75 -17.55 -3.28
N SER A 166 11.72 -18.35 -3.61
CA SER A 166 11.83 -19.41 -4.61
C SER A 166 11.82 -18.91 -6.05
N HIS A 167 11.38 -17.67 -6.27
CA HIS A 167 11.34 -17.03 -7.58
C HIS A 167 12.30 -15.82 -7.59
N PRO A 168 13.33 -15.82 -8.45
CA PRO A 168 14.33 -14.75 -8.45
C PRO A 168 13.71 -13.42 -8.90
N HIS A 169 14.23 -12.31 -8.37
CA HIS A 169 13.77 -10.95 -8.67
C HIS A 169 14.92 -9.97 -8.39
N PRO A 170 15.09 -8.87 -9.14
CA PRO A 170 16.18 -7.90 -8.89
C PRO A 170 16.18 -7.36 -7.46
N PHE A 171 14.99 -7.15 -6.89
CA PHE A 171 14.84 -6.76 -5.48
C PHE A 171 15.43 -7.79 -4.50
N ILE A 172 15.26 -9.09 -4.78
CA ILE A 172 15.85 -10.19 -4.01
C ILE A 172 17.37 -10.25 -4.19
N GLU A 173 17.83 -10.07 -5.42
CA GLU A 173 19.25 -10.09 -5.79
C GLU A 173 20.03 -8.93 -5.16
N ALA A 174 19.39 -7.78 -4.98
CA ALA A 174 19.90 -6.66 -4.21
C ALA A 174 20.01 -6.94 -2.68
N GLY A 175 19.62 -8.14 -2.23
CA GLY A 175 19.76 -8.60 -0.86
C GLY A 175 18.49 -8.46 -0.01
N ASN A 176 17.41 -7.92 -0.56
CA ASN A 176 16.15 -7.78 0.18
C ASN A 176 15.51 -9.14 0.43
N ARG A 177 14.85 -9.26 1.58
CA ARG A 177 14.15 -10.48 2.06
C ARG A 177 12.71 -10.21 2.47
N GLU A 178 12.37 -8.94 2.62
CA GLU A 178 11.05 -8.44 2.99
C GLU A 178 10.80 -7.13 2.24
N PHE A 179 9.54 -6.75 2.11
CA PHE A 179 9.13 -5.50 1.48
C PHE A 179 8.15 -4.74 2.37
N ASN A 180 8.24 -3.41 2.31
CA ASN A 180 7.32 -2.53 3.04
C ASN A 180 5.89 -2.73 2.52
N MET A 181 4.98 -3.05 3.46
CA MET A 181 3.61 -3.51 3.18
C MET A 181 2.55 -2.59 3.78
N PHE A 182 2.86 -1.97 4.93
CA PHE A 182 1.95 -1.06 5.62
C PHE A 182 2.75 0.10 6.22
N LEU A 183 2.40 1.32 5.83
CA LEU A 183 3.07 2.54 6.25
C LEU A 183 2.08 3.52 6.85
N TRP A 184 2.60 4.38 7.73
CA TRP A 184 1.84 5.41 8.40
C TRP A 184 2.60 6.73 8.40
N MET A 185 1.93 7.81 8.00
CA MET A 185 2.41 9.17 8.19
C MET A 185 1.62 9.80 9.35
N PRO A 186 2.24 10.00 10.53
CA PRO A 186 1.58 10.64 11.67
C PRO A 186 1.27 12.11 11.36
N PRO A 187 0.38 12.77 12.13
CA PRO A 187 0.13 14.21 11.99
C PRO A 187 1.42 15.02 12.05
N ALA A 188 1.57 15.99 11.16
CA ALA A 188 2.77 16.81 11.05
C ALA A 188 2.47 18.20 10.44
N GLY A 189 3.00 19.25 11.07
CA GLY A 189 2.79 20.62 10.62
C GLY A 189 1.31 21.01 10.66
N GLU A 190 0.77 21.45 9.52
CA GLU A 190 -0.66 21.80 9.38
C GLU A 190 -1.57 20.58 9.22
N ARG A 191 -1.01 19.39 8.93
CA ARG A 191 -1.80 18.16 8.83
C ARG A 191 -2.03 17.57 10.22
N ALA A 192 -3.28 17.56 10.65
CA ALA A 192 -3.74 16.97 11.91
C ALA A 192 -4.23 15.52 11.75
N GLY A 193 -4.58 15.11 10.52
CA GLY A 193 -5.04 13.76 10.20
C GLY A 193 -3.91 12.81 9.79
N ASP A 194 -4.20 11.52 9.86
CA ASP A 194 -3.31 10.43 9.50
C ASP A 194 -3.33 10.13 8.00
N ILE A 195 -2.20 9.64 7.46
CA ILE A 195 -2.18 9.01 6.13
C ILE A 195 -1.63 7.59 6.28
N LEU A 196 -2.39 6.60 5.81
CA LEU A 196 -1.97 5.21 5.76
C LEU A 196 -1.73 4.77 4.33
N LEU A 197 -0.73 3.93 4.12
CA LEU A 197 -0.53 3.23 2.85
C LEU A 197 -0.72 1.75 3.06
N ALA A 198 -1.69 1.19 2.33
CA ALA A 198 -2.12 -0.19 2.44
C ALA A 198 -2.69 -0.66 1.10
N ASP A 199 -2.43 -1.91 0.74
CA ASP A 199 -2.99 -2.46 -0.49
C ASP A 199 -4.49 -2.72 -0.35
N SER A 200 -5.24 -2.49 -1.43
CA SER A 200 -6.70 -2.64 -1.46
C SER A 200 -7.16 -4.06 -1.09
N THR A 201 -6.34 -5.09 -1.32
CA THR A 201 -6.67 -6.48 -1.00
C THR A 201 -6.78 -6.75 0.51
N ILE A 202 -6.27 -5.85 1.34
CA ILE A 202 -6.44 -5.89 2.81
C ILE A 202 -7.86 -5.50 3.22
N PHE A 203 -8.65 -4.88 2.34
CA PHE A 203 -10.00 -4.38 2.66
C PHE A 203 -11.13 -5.19 2.01
N THR A 204 -10.86 -6.44 1.67
CA THR A 204 -11.85 -7.35 1.09
C THR A 204 -11.70 -8.74 1.65
N THR A 205 -12.80 -9.48 1.78
CA THR A 205 -12.78 -10.91 2.14
C THR A 205 -12.60 -11.82 0.92
N LEU A 206 -12.53 -11.26 -0.29
CA LEU A 206 -12.43 -12.01 -1.54
C LEU A 206 -11.20 -12.92 -1.60
N PHE A 207 -10.12 -12.52 -0.94
CA PHE A 207 -8.84 -13.24 -0.91
C PHE A 207 -8.63 -14.04 0.39
N GLY A 208 -9.70 -14.24 1.15
CA GLY A 208 -9.69 -14.86 2.47
C GLY A 208 -10.12 -13.88 3.55
N GLY A 209 -10.29 -14.42 4.75
CA GLY A 209 -10.58 -13.66 5.96
C GLY A 209 -10.24 -14.54 7.14
N ASP A 210 -9.42 -14.02 8.05
CA ASP A 210 -9.06 -14.68 9.30
C ASP A 210 -9.20 -13.70 10.47
N GLU A 211 -8.99 -14.18 11.69
CA GLU A 211 -9.02 -13.33 12.88
C GLU A 211 -7.99 -12.19 12.83
N SER A 212 -6.87 -12.37 12.11
CA SER A 212 -5.83 -11.36 12.02
C SER A 212 -6.32 -10.15 11.22
N LEU A 213 -6.98 -10.40 10.09
CA LEU A 213 -7.59 -9.36 9.27
C LEU A 213 -8.74 -8.66 10.00
N GLU A 214 -9.58 -9.43 10.69
CA GLU A 214 -10.68 -8.88 11.49
C GLU A 214 -10.17 -7.94 12.60
N ARG A 215 -9.08 -8.32 13.28
CA ARG A 215 -8.42 -7.47 14.28
C ARG A 215 -7.90 -6.19 13.66
N PHE A 216 -7.23 -6.27 12.51
CA PHE A 216 -6.76 -5.08 11.80
C PHE A 216 -7.91 -4.11 11.49
N TRP A 217 -9.04 -4.61 10.97
CA TRP A 217 -10.21 -3.77 10.69
C TRP A 217 -10.84 -3.17 11.94
N LYS A 218 -10.90 -3.92 13.04
CA LYS A 218 -11.37 -3.39 14.33
C LYS A 218 -10.46 -2.29 14.83
N ASN A 219 -9.14 -2.48 14.77
CA ASN A 219 -8.17 -1.46 15.20
C ASN A 219 -8.32 -0.20 14.34
N LEU A 220 -8.44 -0.34 13.02
CA LEU A 220 -8.64 0.78 12.11
C LEU A 220 -9.95 1.53 12.36
N ALA A 221 -11.05 0.82 12.65
CA ALA A 221 -12.34 1.42 12.95
C ALA A 221 -12.39 2.16 14.30
N MET A 222 -11.34 2.02 15.12
CA MET A 222 -11.19 2.70 16.42
C MET A 222 -10.18 3.85 16.37
N LEU A 223 -9.59 4.13 15.20
CA LEU A 223 -8.73 5.30 14.96
C LEU A 223 -9.53 6.59 15.16
#